data_AF-A0A7J2LTS5-F1
#
_entry.id   AF-A0A7J2LTS5-F1
#
_cell.length_a   1.000
_cell.length_b   1.000
_cell.length_c   1.000
_cell.angle_alpha   90.00
_cell.angle_beta   90.00
_cell.angle_gamma   90.00
#
_symmetry.space_group_name_H-M   'P 1'
#
loop_
_entity.id
_entity.type
_entity.pdbx_description
1 polymer ?
#
loop_
_entity_poly.entity_id
_entity_poly.type
_entity_poly.pdbx_seq_one_letter_code
_entity_poly.pdbx_strand_id
1 'polypeptide(L)'
;MSIADWKEYEEILQLFIELLRELNSPMERRLLTLNIAEYIPEIRWYGISILMDRIIDDLLKEKQDAITLSIASKIIANEYPEKALMYARRVLSDLETLSEWEYDKALSLIYISLTFEELNQKNLARFALQEALKWARKIPDRSDRSIILSKLVPIVYEHGQSSLALALIDEIVYTPK
;
A
#
# COMPACT_ATOMS: atom_id res chain seq x y z
N MET A 1 -18.75 30.47 -5.04
CA MET A 1 -18.87 29.62 -3.85
C MET A 1 -20.09 30.09 -3.08
N SER A 2 -21.11 29.24 -3.00
CA SER A 2 -22.36 29.50 -2.30
C SER A 2 -22.27 29.16 -0.81
N ILE A 3 -23.21 29.64 0.01
CA ILE A 3 -23.32 29.28 1.44
C ILE A 3 -23.55 27.76 1.62
N ALA A 4 -24.17 27.08 0.66
CA ALA A 4 -24.35 25.63 0.70
C ALA A 4 -23.01 24.89 0.57
N ASP A 5 -22.09 25.39 -0.28
CA ASP A 5 -20.75 24.82 -0.47
C ASP A 5 -19.98 24.81 0.86
N TRP A 6 -20.12 25.86 1.69
CA TRP A 6 -19.44 25.97 2.99
C TRP A 6 -19.91 24.92 4.00
N LYS A 7 -21.19 24.56 3.98
CA LYS A 7 -21.77 23.59 4.90
C LYS A 7 -21.28 22.17 4.60
N GLU A 8 -21.16 21.81 3.32
CA GLU A 8 -20.59 20.53 2.90
C GLU A 8 -19.12 20.40 3.33
N TYR A 9 -18.33 21.47 3.21
CA TYR A 9 -16.94 21.45 3.69
C TYR A 9 -16.85 21.33 5.21
N GLU A 10 -17.74 21.98 5.95
CA GLU A 10 -17.81 21.86 7.42
C GLU A 10 -18.14 20.43 7.86
N GLU A 11 -19.11 19.79 7.21
CA GLU A 11 -19.48 18.39 7.47
C GLU A 11 -18.32 17.42 7.19
N ILE A 12 -17.57 17.62 6.10
CA ILE A 12 -16.38 16.81 5.78
C ILE A 12 -15.27 17.01 6.83
N LEU A 13 -15.02 18.24 7.25
CA LEU A 13 -14.01 18.54 8.28
C LEU A 13 -14.40 17.96 9.64
N GLN A 14 -15.68 18.02 9.99
CA GLN A 14 -16.22 17.42 11.20
C GLN A 14 -15.97 15.90 11.19
N LEU A 15 -16.30 15.23 10.08
CA LEU A 15 -16.04 13.80 9.90
C LEU A 15 -14.55 13.46 10.04
N PHE A 16 -13.67 14.29 9.45
CA PHE A 16 -12.23 14.12 9.56
C PHE A 16 -11.73 14.23 11.01
N ILE A 17 -12.20 15.22 11.77
CA ILE A 17 -11.84 15.39 13.18
C ILE A 17 -12.32 14.20 14.02
N GLU A 18 -13.56 13.75 13.78
CA GLU A 18 -14.14 12.59 14.46
C GLU A 18 -13.33 11.32 14.16
N LEU A 19 -13.01 11.08 12.88
CA LEU A 19 -12.14 9.98 12.46
C LEU A 19 -10.80 10.01 13.19
N LEU A 20 -10.10 11.15 13.21
CA LEU A 20 -8.82 11.27 13.91
C LEU A 20 -8.92 11.01 15.42
N ARG A 21 -10.05 11.35 16.05
CA ARG A 21 -10.31 11.06 17.48
C ARG A 21 -10.61 9.59 17.73
N GLU A 22 -11.22 8.90 16.78
CA GLU A 22 -11.52 7.47 16.89
C GLU A 22 -10.28 6.60 16.69
N LEU A 23 -9.32 7.05 15.87
CA LEU A 23 -8.05 6.38 15.59
C LEU A 23 -7.05 6.48 16.75
N ASN A 24 -7.37 5.83 17.86
CA ASN A 24 -6.62 5.94 19.12
C ASN A 24 -5.39 5.02 19.18
N SER A 25 -5.30 4.03 18.29
CA SER A 25 -4.16 3.10 18.25
C SER A 25 -3.35 3.18 16.95
N PRO A 26 -2.05 2.83 17.00
CA PRO A 26 -1.23 2.66 15.79
C PRO A 26 -1.83 1.63 14.83
N MET A 27 -2.47 0.59 15.36
CA MET A 27 -3.05 -0.50 14.57
C MET A 27 -4.25 -0.02 13.76
N GLU A 28 -5.17 0.74 14.37
CA GLU A 28 -6.33 1.30 13.66
C GLU A 28 -5.89 2.26 12.55
N ARG A 29 -4.92 3.13 12.83
CA ARG A 29 -4.33 4.02 11.83
C ARG A 29 -3.74 3.23 10.66
N ARG A 30 -3.00 2.16 10.95
CA ARG A 30 -2.43 1.26 9.93
C ARG A 30 -3.51 0.56 9.12
N LEU A 31 -4.56 0.05 9.76
CA LEU A 31 -5.66 -0.61 9.07
C LEU A 31 -6.39 0.38 8.16
N LEU A 32 -6.63 1.61 8.63
CA LEU A 32 -7.22 2.65 7.80
C LEU A 32 -6.34 2.96 6.59
N THR A 33 -5.03 3.18 6.77
CA THR A 33 -4.13 3.48 5.66
C THR A 33 -4.00 2.32 4.68
N LEU A 34 -3.99 1.07 5.16
CA LEU A 34 -4.04 -0.14 4.32
C LEU A 34 -5.30 -0.17 3.45
N ASN A 35 -6.46 0.10 4.04
CA ASN A 35 -7.72 0.07 3.32
C ASN A 35 -7.82 1.19 2.29
N ILE A 36 -7.33 2.39 2.61
CA ILE A 36 -7.43 3.55 1.73
C ILE A 36 -6.38 3.53 0.60
N ALA A 37 -5.20 2.92 0.82
CA ALA A 37 -4.07 2.98 -0.12
C ALA A 37 -4.43 2.56 -1.56
N GLU A 38 -5.35 1.60 -1.72
CA GLU A 38 -5.82 1.14 -3.04
C GLU A 38 -6.76 2.13 -3.73
N TYR A 39 -7.48 2.95 -2.96
CA TYR A 39 -8.45 3.93 -3.47
C TYR A 39 -7.88 5.34 -3.58
N ILE A 40 -6.67 5.62 -3.07
CA ILE A 40 -6.03 6.95 -3.14
C ILE A 40 -6.13 7.57 -4.55
N PRO A 41 -5.82 6.85 -5.65
CA PRO A 41 -5.90 7.43 -6.99
C PRO A 41 -7.31 7.90 -7.41
N GLU A 42 -8.36 7.40 -6.76
CA GLU A 42 -9.76 7.70 -7.05
C GLU A 42 -10.29 8.89 -6.22
N ILE A 43 -9.62 9.23 -5.11
CA ILE A 43 -10.07 10.28 -4.19
C ILE A 43 -9.66 11.66 -4.74
N ARG A 44 -10.65 12.45 -5.14
CA ARG A 44 -10.45 13.82 -5.67
C ARG A 44 -10.38 14.92 -4.61
N TRP A 45 -10.69 14.59 -3.36
CA TRP A 45 -10.76 15.58 -2.28
C TRP A 45 -9.36 15.88 -1.72
N TYR A 46 -8.84 17.09 -1.97
CA TYR A 46 -7.49 17.50 -1.55
C TYR A 46 -7.22 17.39 -0.03
N GLY A 47 -8.26 17.47 0.81
CA GLY A 47 -8.09 17.29 2.25
C GLY A 47 -7.62 15.89 2.65
N ILE A 48 -7.78 14.88 1.78
CA ILE A 48 -7.25 13.54 2.00
C ILE A 48 -5.73 13.58 2.17
N SER A 49 -5.02 14.35 1.36
CA SER A 49 -3.56 14.40 1.40
C SER A 49 -3.06 14.94 2.75
N ILE A 50 -3.80 15.91 3.34
CA ILE A 50 -3.49 16.47 4.67
C ILE A 50 -3.77 15.44 5.78
N LEU A 51 -4.94 14.79 5.74
CA LEU A 51 -5.32 13.70 6.66
C LEU A 51 -4.28 12.57 6.62
N MET A 52 -3.89 12.15 5.42
CA MET A 52 -2.96 11.05 5.23
C MET A 52 -1.54 11.42 5.66
N ASP A 53 -1.04 12.62 5.33
CA ASP A 53 0.27 13.08 5.79
C ASP A 53 0.34 13.06 7.32
N ARG A 54 -0.74 13.51 7.99
CA ARG A 54 -0.80 13.48 9.46
C ARG A 54 -0.79 12.05 10.02
N ILE A 55 -1.62 11.16 9.49
CA ILE A 55 -1.67 9.76 9.97
C ILE A 55 -0.33 9.06 9.71
N ILE A 56 0.28 9.27 8.54
CA ILE A 56 1.55 8.68 8.15
C ILE A 56 2.67 9.17 9.07
N ASP A 57 2.77 10.47 9.32
CA ASP A 57 3.79 11.02 10.20
C ASP A 57 3.67 10.47 11.64
N ASP A 58 2.44 10.30 12.14
CA ASP A 58 2.22 9.73 13.47
C ASP A 58 2.55 8.22 13.50
N LEU A 59 2.22 7.46 12.45
CA LEU A 59 2.63 6.06 12.31
C LEU A 59 4.17 5.91 12.24
N LEU A 60 4.84 6.77 11.46
CA LEU A 60 6.29 6.72 11.26
C LEU A 60 7.10 7.13 12.50
N LYS A 61 6.52 7.92 13.41
CA LYS A 61 7.13 8.20 14.73
C LYS A 61 7.09 6.99 15.66
N GLU A 62 6.05 6.18 15.56
CA GLU A 62 5.86 5.02 16.42
C GLU A 62 6.65 3.82 15.94
N LYS A 63 6.53 3.47 14.66
CA LYS A 63 7.23 2.32 14.09
C LYS A 63 7.46 2.46 12.59
N GLN A 64 8.73 2.34 12.20
CA GLN A 64 9.13 2.33 10.79
C GLN A 64 9.38 0.89 10.33
N ASP A 65 8.32 0.09 10.28
CA ASP A 65 8.36 -1.25 9.68
C ASP A 65 8.05 -1.23 8.19
N ALA A 66 8.26 -2.36 7.52
CA ALA A 66 8.14 -2.48 6.07
C ALA A 66 6.75 -2.05 5.54
N ILE A 67 5.68 -2.46 6.24
CA ILE A 67 4.30 -2.11 5.88
C ILE A 67 4.09 -0.60 6.01
N THR A 68 4.49 -0.02 7.15
CA THR A 68 4.25 1.41 7.39
C THR A 68 4.98 2.27 6.37
N LEU A 69 6.25 1.96 6.07
CA LEU A 69 7.04 2.69 5.08
C LEU A 69 6.52 2.50 3.66
N SER A 70 6.08 1.30 3.28
CA SER A 70 5.61 1.02 1.92
C SER A 70 4.26 1.66 1.62
N ILE A 71 3.34 1.64 2.59
CA ILE A 71 2.05 2.34 2.48
C ILE A 71 2.26 3.86 2.46
N ALA A 72 3.11 4.38 3.36
CA ALA A 72 3.46 5.79 3.37
C ALA A 72 3.99 6.23 2.00
N SER A 73 4.93 5.45 1.45
CA SER A 73 5.48 5.66 0.11
C SER A 73 4.40 5.69 -0.97
N LYS A 74 3.47 4.73 -0.94
CA LYS A 74 2.38 4.61 -1.93
C LYS A 74 1.39 5.76 -1.88
N ILE A 75 1.05 6.23 -0.68
CA ILE A 75 0.05 7.29 -0.51
C ILE A 75 0.62 8.64 -0.92
N ILE A 76 1.87 8.94 -0.57
CA ILE A 76 2.47 10.26 -0.78
C ILE A 76 3.16 10.40 -2.15
N ALA A 77 3.10 9.38 -3.01
CA ALA A 77 3.87 9.33 -4.26
C ALA A 77 3.60 10.53 -5.18
N ASN A 78 2.35 10.98 -5.26
CA ASN A 78 1.96 12.08 -6.14
C ASN A 78 2.36 13.45 -5.56
N GLU A 79 2.13 13.66 -4.27
CA GLU A 79 2.34 14.94 -3.60
C GLU A 79 3.81 15.16 -3.19
N TYR A 80 4.50 14.10 -2.78
CA TYR A 80 5.85 14.13 -2.22
C TYR A 80 6.74 13.04 -2.85
N PRO A 81 7.00 13.09 -4.17
CA PRO A 81 7.67 12.02 -4.91
C PRO A 81 9.08 11.67 -4.39
N GLU A 82 9.84 12.67 -3.93
CA GLU A 82 11.18 12.42 -3.37
C GLU A 82 11.12 11.67 -2.03
N LYS A 83 10.18 12.04 -1.15
CA LYS A 83 9.95 11.38 0.15
C LYS A 83 9.42 9.97 -0.07
N ALA A 84 8.50 9.79 -1.02
CA ALA A 84 8.01 8.48 -1.44
C ALA A 84 9.14 7.57 -1.94
N LEU A 85 10.00 8.10 -2.82
CA LEU A 85 11.13 7.35 -3.37
C LEU A 85 12.14 6.95 -2.29
N MET A 86 12.40 7.83 -1.32
CA MET A 86 13.26 7.54 -0.17
C MET A 86 12.70 6.37 0.65
N TYR A 87 11.41 6.38 0.99
CA TYR A 87 10.77 5.28 1.71
C TYR A 87 10.77 3.97 0.91
N ALA A 88 10.47 4.04 -0.40
CA ALA A 88 10.47 2.87 -1.27
C ALA A 88 11.84 2.19 -1.34
N ARG A 89 12.90 2.98 -1.52
CA ARG A 89 14.27 2.47 -1.58
C ARG A 89 14.71 1.84 -0.27
N ARG A 90 14.33 2.43 0.87
CA ARG A 90 14.64 1.88 2.19
C ARG A 90 13.96 0.53 2.43
N VAL A 91 12.67 0.40 2.07
CA VAL A 91 11.98 -0.89 2.15
C VAL A 91 12.66 -1.91 1.25
N LEU A 92 13.03 -1.52 0.04
CA LEU A 92 13.68 -2.42 -0.91
C LEU A 92 15.07 -2.88 -0.43
N SER A 93 15.86 -2.03 0.23
CA SER A 93 17.22 -2.36 0.68
C SER A 93 17.24 -3.14 2.00
N ASP A 94 16.34 -2.82 2.93
CA ASP A 94 16.42 -3.25 4.32
C ASP A 94 15.25 -4.18 4.72
N LEU A 95 14.57 -4.77 3.73
CA LEU A 95 13.32 -5.53 3.91
C LEU A 95 13.37 -6.57 5.04
N GLU A 96 14.45 -7.35 5.10
CA GLU A 96 14.66 -8.40 6.11
C GLU A 96 14.81 -7.84 7.53
N THR A 97 15.29 -6.60 7.68
CA THR A 97 15.38 -5.92 8.97
C THR A 97 14.08 -5.21 9.33
N LEU A 98 13.32 -4.76 8.33
CA LEU A 98 12.08 -4.01 8.51
C LEU A 98 10.86 -4.89 8.74
N SER A 99 10.94 -6.19 8.43
CA SER A 99 9.90 -7.16 8.76
C SER A 99 10.47 -8.57 8.91
N GLU A 100 9.91 -9.31 9.85
CA GLU A 100 10.21 -10.73 10.08
C GLU A 100 9.31 -11.63 9.21
N TRP A 101 8.07 -11.20 8.93
CA TRP A 101 7.02 -12.03 8.35
C TRP A 101 6.98 -11.99 6.82
N GLU A 102 6.89 -13.16 6.18
CA GLU A 102 6.81 -13.30 4.72
C GLU A 102 5.63 -12.53 4.12
N TYR A 103 4.49 -12.52 4.80
CA TYR A 103 3.29 -11.81 4.38
C TYR A 103 3.56 -10.30 4.26
N ASP A 104 4.09 -9.71 5.33
CA ASP A 104 4.43 -8.28 5.39
C ASP A 104 5.47 -7.92 4.33
N LYS A 105 6.48 -8.79 4.12
CA LYS A 105 7.51 -8.59 3.08
C LYS A 105 6.89 -8.54 1.69
N ALA A 106 6.05 -9.53 1.36
CA ALA A 106 5.40 -9.60 0.06
C ALA A 106 4.44 -8.42 -0.16
N LEU A 107 3.59 -8.10 0.83
CA LEU A 107 2.66 -6.98 0.75
C LEU A 107 3.39 -5.63 0.60
N SER A 108 4.47 -5.43 1.35
CA SER A 108 5.26 -4.20 1.25
C SER A 108 5.86 -4.05 -0.13
N LEU A 109 6.41 -5.13 -0.70
CA LEU A 109 6.99 -5.10 -2.05
C LEU A 109 5.95 -4.87 -3.16
N ILE A 110 4.69 -5.31 -2.97
CA ILE A 110 3.57 -4.97 -3.86
C ILE A 110 3.39 -3.45 -3.89
N TYR A 111 3.23 -2.82 -2.73
CA TYR A 111 3.06 -1.36 -2.65
C TYR A 111 4.28 -0.62 -3.19
N ILE A 112 5.49 -1.08 -2.90
CA ILE A 112 6.72 -0.50 -3.45
C ILE A 112 6.78 -0.61 -4.98
N SER A 113 6.36 -1.75 -5.55
CA SER A 113 6.26 -1.90 -7.01
C SER A 113 5.32 -0.85 -7.61
N LEU A 114 4.13 -0.69 -7.02
CA LEU A 114 3.15 0.30 -7.47
C LEU A 114 3.68 1.72 -7.35
N THR A 115 4.32 2.07 -6.21
CA THR A 115 4.94 3.38 -6.04
C THR A 115 6.02 3.64 -7.09
N PHE A 116 6.86 2.64 -7.41
CA PHE A 116 7.86 2.80 -8.45
C PHE A 116 7.25 2.98 -9.83
N GLU A 117 6.13 2.33 -10.16
CA GLU A 117 5.42 2.59 -11.42
C GLU A 117 4.88 4.02 -11.47
N GLU A 118 4.25 4.51 -10.40
CA GLU A 118 3.75 5.89 -10.31
C GLU A 118 4.86 6.94 -10.45
N LEU A 119 6.03 6.65 -9.88
CA LEU A 119 7.23 7.48 -10.00
C LEU A 119 8.04 7.22 -11.28
N ASN A 120 7.49 6.45 -12.23
CA ASN A 120 8.08 6.09 -13.52
C ASN A 120 9.46 5.39 -13.43
N GLN A 121 9.72 4.69 -12.33
CA GLN A 121 10.91 3.88 -12.04
C GLN A 121 10.74 2.42 -12.49
N LYS A 122 10.42 2.21 -13.78
CA LYS A 122 10.00 0.91 -14.34
C LYS A 122 10.90 -0.29 -14.00
N ASN A 123 12.22 -0.10 -13.99
CA ASN A 123 13.15 -1.19 -13.65
C ASN A 123 13.05 -1.60 -12.19
N LEU A 124 12.89 -0.63 -11.28
CA LEU A 124 12.75 -0.89 -9.85
C LEU A 124 11.37 -1.47 -9.53
N ALA A 125 10.32 -1.01 -10.21
CA ALA A 125 8.99 -1.58 -10.10
C ALA A 125 8.99 -3.07 -10.47
N ARG A 126 9.54 -3.42 -11.65
CA ARG A 126 9.67 -4.82 -12.08
C ARG A 126 10.48 -5.66 -11.08
N PHE A 127 11.56 -5.12 -10.55
CA PHE A 127 12.37 -5.81 -9.54
C PHE A 127 11.58 -6.05 -8.24
N ALA A 128 10.88 -5.03 -7.74
CA ALA A 128 10.05 -5.15 -6.55
C ALA A 128 8.90 -6.15 -6.76
N LEU A 129 8.25 -6.16 -7.93
CA LEU A 129 7.21 -7.12 -8.29
C LEU A 129 7.74 -8.57 -8.28
N GLN A 130 8.94 -8.79 -8.84
CA GLN A 130 9.57 -10.12 -8.84
C GLN A 130 9.91 -10.59 -7.42
N GLU A 131 10.46 -9.72 -6.58
CA GLU A 131 10.71 -10.05 -5.18
C GLU A 131 9.41 -10.26 -4.40
N ALA A 132 8.34 -9.51 -4.70
CA ALA A 132 7.02 -9.71 -4.09
C ALA A 132 6.48 -11.12 -4.39
N LEU A 133 6.56 -11.57 -5.64
CA LEU A 133 6.17 -12.93 -6.05
C LEU A 133 6.97 -14.02 -5.32
N LYS A 134 8.29 -13.80 -5.18
CA LYS A 134 9.19 -14.71 -4.47
C LYS A 134 8.81 -14.83 -2.99
N TRP A 135 8.51 -13.71 -2.33
CA TRP A 135 8.06 -13.73 -0.92
C TRP A 135 6.65 -14.29 -0.79
N ALA A 136 5.73 -13.97 -1.69
CA ALA A 136 4.38 -14.51 -1.69
C ALA A 136 4.37 -16.04 -1.67
N ARG A 137 5.22 -16.68 -2.49
CA ARG A 137 5.36 -18.14 -2.52
C ARG A 137 6.00 -18.75 -1.28
N LYS A 138 6.72 -17.96 -0.48
CA LYS A 138 7.30 -18.39 0.80
C LYS A 138 6.32 -18.31 1.96
N ILE A 139 5.20 -17.60 1.82
CA ILE A 139 4.19 -17.47 2.88
C ILE A 139 3.70 -18.88 3.24
N PRO A 140 3.83 -19.33 4.51
CA PRO A 140 3.50 -20.70 4.89
C PRO A 140 1.98 -20.92 4.92
N ASP A 141 1.24 -19.99 5.52
CA ASP A 141 -0.22 -20.07 5.58
C ASP A 141 -0.83 -19.94 4.19
N ARG A 142 -1.75 -20.87 3.89
CA ARG A 142 -2.37 -20.94 2.57
C ARG A 142 -3.31 -19.76 2.31
N SER A 143 -4.05 -19.33 3.31
CA SER A 143 -5.04 -18.25 3.18
C SER A 143 -4.31 -16.94 2.92
N ASP A 144 -3.29 -16.64 3.72
CA ASP A 144 -2.44 -15.46 3.58
C ASP A 144 -1.73 -15.45 2.22
N ARG A 145 -1.18 -16.59 1.81
CA ARG A 145 -0.56 -16.73 0.47
C ARG A 145 -1.57 -16.43 -0.63
N SER A 146 -2.79 -16.95 -0.52
CA SER A 146 -3.85 -16.73 -1.53
C SER A 146 -4.26 -15.26 -1.61
N ILE A 147 -4.32 -14.56 -0.48
CA ILE A 147 -4.61 -13.11 -0.42
C ILE A 147 -3.53 -12.33 -1.17
N ILE A 148 -2.25 -12.59 -0.89
CA ILE A 148 -1.14 -11.88 -1.53
C ILE A 148 -1.07 -12.21 -3.03
N LEU A 149 -1.22 -13.47 -3.41
CA LEU A 149 -1.25 -13.86 -4.82
C LEU A 149 -2.40 -13.18 -5.57
N SER A 150 -3.58 -13.08 -4.95
CA SER A 150 -4.74 -12.40 -5.55
C SER A 150 -4.46 -10.92 -5.83
N LYS A 151 -3.69 -10.24 -4.96
CA LYS A 151 -3.25 -8.85 -5.19
C LYS A 151 -2.21 -8.75 -6.31
N LEU A 152 -1.36 -9.76 -6.49
CA LEU A 152 -0.33 -9.78 -7.53
C LEU A 152 -0.88 -10.05 -8.93
N VAL A 153 -1.94 -10.85 -9.06
CA VAL A 153 -2.56 -11.22 -10.35
C VAL A 153 -2.84 -10.02 -11.26
N PRO A 154 -3.58 -8.97 -10.84
CA PRO A 154 -3.86 -7.83 -11.72
C PRO A 154 -2.58 -7.08 -12.11
N ILE A 155 -1.65 -6.89 -11.19
CA ILE A 155 -0.39 -6.17 -11.43
C ILE A 155 0.49 -6.94 -12.45
N VAL A 156 0.60 -8.26 -12.29
CA VAL A 156 1.34 -9.13 -13.22
C VAL A 156 0.70 -9.09 -14.61
N TYR A 157 -0.64 -9.09 -14.69
CA TYR A 157 -1.38 -8.99 -15.94
C TYR A 157 -1.15 -7.64 -16.63
N GLU A 158 -1.22 -6.53 -15.90
CA GLU A 158 -0.95 -5.17 -16.40
C GLU A 158 0.49 -5.01 -16.91
N HIS A 159 1.44 -5.73 -16.31
CA HIS A 159 2.82 -5.82 -16.78
C HIS A 159 2.99 -6.74 -18.03
N GLY A 160 1.90 -7.23 -18.62
CA GLY A 160 1.90 -8.02 -19.85
C GLY A 160 2.26 -9.50 -19.66
N GLN A 161 2.32 -10.00 -18.41
CA GLN A 161 2.68 -11.38 -18.11
C GLN A 161 1.43 -12.26 -17.93
N SER A 162 0.53 -12.27 -18.92
CA SER A 162 -0.78 -12.91 -18.81
C SER A 162 -0.71 -14.41 -18.50
N SER A 163 0.26 -15.15 -19.07
CA SER A 163 0.45 -16.57 -18.75
C SER A 163 0.85 -16.81 -17.29
N LEU A 164 1.66 -15.91 -16.70
CA LEU A 164 2.01 -15.99 -15.29
C LEU A 164 0.80 -15.63 -14.42
N ALA A 165 0.05 -14.59 -14.76
CA ALA A 165 -1.16 -14.22 -14.02
C ALA A 165 -2.16 -15.39 -13.96
N LEU A 166 -2.39 -16.11 -15.07
CA LEU A 166 -3.23 -17.31 -15.09
C LEU A 166 -2.67 -18.43 -14.18
N ALA A 167 -1.36 -18.69 -14.23
CA ALA A 167 -0.74 -19.67 -13.35
C ALA A 167 -0.90 -19.32 -11.86
N LEU A 168 -0.84 -18.03 -11.51
CA LEU A 168 -1.09 -17.58 -10.13
C LEU A 168 -2.55 -17.78 -9.71
N ILE A 169 -3.50 -17.60 -10.63
CA ILE A 169 -4.92 -17.92 -10.35
C ILE A 169 -5.06 -19.42 -10.04
N ASP A 170 -4.42 -20.29 -10.82
CA ASP A 170 -4.43 -21.73 -10.55
C ASP A 170 -3.78 -22.07 -9.20
N GLU A 171 -2.70 -21.38 -8.81
CA GLU A 171 -2.04 -21.51 -7.49
C GLU A 171 -3.01 -21.14 -6.33
N ILE A 172 -3.86 -20.12 -6.52
CA ILE A 172 -4.87 -19.68 -5.54
C ILE A 172 -6.01 -20.70 -5.42
N VAL A 173 -6.58 -21.09 -6.57
CA VAL A 173 -7.82 -21.89 -6.63
C VAL A 173 -7.59 -23.37 -6.28
N TYR A 174 -6.33 -23.79 -6.07
CA TYR A 174 -5.93 -25.19 -5.89
C TYR A 174 -7.01 -26.07 -5.26
N THR A 175 -7.63 -26.90 -6.10
CA THR A 175 -8.50 -27.99 -5.68
C THR A 175 -7.59 -29.20 -5.46
N PRO A 176 -7.55 -29.80 -4.26
CA PRO A 176 -6.72 -30.98 -4.05
C PRO A 176 -7.10 -32.07 -5.07
N LYS A 177 -6.08 -32.61 -5.75
CA LYS A 177 -6.20 -33.86 -6.50
C LYS A 177 -6.32 -35.04 -5.54
#